data_AF-A0A2N5W963-F1
#
_entry.id   AF-A0A2N5W963-F1
#
_cell.length_a   1.000
_cell.length_b   1.000
_cell.length_c   1.000
_cell.angle_alpha   90.00
_cell.angle_beta   90.00
_cell.angle_gamma   90.00
#
_symmetry.space_group_name_H-M   'P 1'
#
loop_
_entity.id
_entity.type
_entity.pdbx_description
1 polymer ?
#
loop_
_entity_poly.entity_id
_entity_poly.type
_entity_poly.pdbx_seq_one_letter_code
_entity_poly.pdbx_strand_id
1 'polypeptide(L)'
;MNLSRPHQQAITHGLGPASGASASTPLARLGQTVGSKGTCRQFSEAYGKCVASNYQTIEKDSCKKEFENFKQCVQQCVGKKW
;
A
#
# COMPACT_ATOMS: atom_id res chain seq x y z
N MET A 1 36.69 -30.11 20.86
CA MET A 1 35.78 -29.02 21.28
C MET A 1 36.27 -27.71 20.68
N ASN A 2 35.53 -27.11 19.74
CA ASN A 2 35.65 -25.68 19.44
C ASN A 2 34.27 -25.20 18.98
N LEU A 3 33.66 -24.35 19.80
CA LEU A 3 32.28 -23.89 19.71
C LEU A 3 32.20 -22.65 18.81
N SER A 4 31.17 -22.63 17.96
CA SER A 4 30.38 -21.43 17.60
C SER A 4 31.01 -20.40 16.64
N ARG A 5 30.62 -20.50 15.36
CA ARG A 5 30.47 -19.35 14.45
C ARG A 5 29.03 -18.81 14.59
N PRO A 6 28.81 -17.63 15.19
CA PRO A 6 27.55 -16.92 15.03
C PRO A 6 27.68 -15.98 13.83
N HIS A 7 27.29 -16.44 12.63
CA HIS A 7 26.99 -15.49 11.55
C HIS A 7 25.50 -15.49 11.28
N GLN A 8 24.84 -14.73 12.15
CA GLN A 8 23.46 -14.30 12.05
C GLN A 8 23.37 -13.36 10.86
N GLN A 9 22.98 -13.86 9.70
CA GLN A 9 22.43 -13.01 8.63
C GLN A 9 20.94 -13.28 8.54
N ALA A 10 20.24 -12.87 9.60
CA ALA A 10 18.86 -12.47 9.46
C ALA A 10 18.87 -11.26 8.51
N ILE A 11 18.57 -11.55 7.25
CA ILE A 11 18.08 -10.63 6.25
C ILE A 11 16.98 -9.78 6.89
N THR A 12 17.39 -8.65 7.47
CA THR A 12 16.51 -7.55 7.79
C THR A 12 16.05 -7.00 6.45
N HIS A 13 14.97 -7.57 5.91
CA HIS A 13 14.14 -6.87 4.95
C HIS A 13 13.63 -5.62 5.66
N GLY A 14 14.40 -4.54 5.53
CA GLY A 14 14.06 -3.21 5.95
C GLY A 14 12.94 -2.64 5.09
N LEU A 15 11.76 -3.24 5.17
CA LEU A 15 10.51 -2.50 5.00
C LEU A 15 10.18 -1.92 6.38
N GLY A 16 11.04 -1.01 6.83
CA GLY A 16 10.67 -0.14 7.93
C GLY A 16 9.40 0.61 7.54
N PRO A 17 8.39 0.75 8.43
CA PRO A 17 7.37 1.74 8.20
C PRO A 17 8.10 3.07 8.09
N ALA A 18 7.86 3.81 7.01
CA ALA A 18 8.29 5.19 6.88
C ALA A 18 7.59 6.03 7.97
N SER A 19 8.11 5.94 9.20
CA SER A 19 7.83 6.83 10.30
C SER A 19 8.56 8.12 10.00
N GLY A 20 7.90 9.01 9.29
CA GLY A 20 8.46 10.31 8.94
C GLY A 20 7.55 11.13 8.04
N ALA A 21 6.36 11.51 8.51
CA ALA A 21 5.65 12.68 7.99
C ALA A 21 4.56 13.15 8.98
N SER A 22 4.99 13.68 10.13
CA SER A 22 4.19 14.67 10.86
C SER A 22 4.23 15.99 10.09
N ALA A 23 3.50 16.04 8.97
CA ALA A 23 3.19 17.27 8.28
C ALA A 23 1.84 17.07 7.59
N SER A 24 0.88 17.90 7.97
CA SER A 24 -0.54 17.89 7.60
C SER A 24 -0.79 18.17 6.11
N THR A 25 -0.04 17.53 5.21
CA THR A 25 -0.23 17.64 3.78
C THR A 25 -1.31 16.64 3.35
N PRO A 26 -2.18 17.01 2.40
CA PRO A 26 -3.22 16.10 1.89
C PRO A 26 -2.62 14.80 1.32
N LEU A 27 -1.37 14.84 0.83
CA LEU A 27 -0.65 13.67 0.36
C LEU A 27 -0.21 12.73 1.50
N ALA A 28 0.23 13.27 2.64
CA ALA A 28 0.56 12.47 3.82
C ALA A 28 -0.70 11.83 4.44
N ARG A 29 -1.85 12.54 4.42
CA ARG A 29 -3.15 11.98 4.85
C ARG A 29 -3.59 10.85 3.93
N LEU A 30 -3.48 11.03 2.61
CA LEU A 30 -3.72 9.97 1.63
C LEU A 30 -2.81 8.76 1.91
N GLY A 31 -1.50 8.97 2.06
CA GLY A 31 -0.52 7.92 2.35
C GLY A 31 -0.85 7.10 3.59
N GLN A 32 -1.33 7.75 4.66
CA GLN A 32 -1.78 7.07 5.88
C GLN A 32 -3.04 6.22 5.66
N THR A 33 -3.95 6.66 4.79
CA THR A 33 -5.22 5.96 4.51
C THR A 33 -5.07 4.79 3.55
N VAL A 34 -4.11 4.85 2.61
CA VAL A 34 -3.84 3.78 1.63
C VAL A 34 -2.74 2.82 2.09
N GLY A 35 -1.86 3.26 3.02
CA GLY A 35 -0.74 2.46 3.50
C GLY A 35 -1.16 1.20 4.26
N SER A 36 -0.18 0.41 4.70
CA SER A 36 -0.38 -0.91 5.32
C SER A 36 -1.19 -0.92 6.63
N LYS A 37 -1.44 0.24 7.24
CA LYS A 37 -2.29 0.42 8.43
C LYS A 37 -3.52 1.30 8.17
N GLY A 38 -3.74 1.68 6.92
CA GLY A 38 -4.82 2.57 6.52
C GLY A 38 -6.14 1.84 6.33
N THR A 39 -7.25 2.57 6.48
CA THR A 39 -8.61 2.06 6.29
C THR A 39 -8.91 1.63 4.85
N CYS A 40 -8.21 2.20 3.85
CA CYS A 40 -8.40 1.86 2.44
C CYS A 40 -7.44 0.79 1.93
N ARG A 41 -6.67 0.17 2.82
CA ARG A 41 -5.66 -0.84 2.50
C ARG A 41 -6.26 -2.01 1.70
N GLN A 42 -7.37 -2.59 2.16
CA GLN A 42 -7.98 -3.77 1.52
C GLN A 42 -8.33 -3.49 0.05
N PHE A 43 -8.86 -2.30 -0.24
CA PHE A 43 -9.18 -1.89 -1.60
C PHE A 43 -7.93 -1.61 -2.44
N SER A 44 -6.87 -1.05 -1.83
CA SER A 44 -5.58 -0.85 -2.50
C SER A 44 -4.89 -2.17 -2.87
N GLU A 45 -4.91 -3.14 -1.95
CA GLU A 45 -4.38 -4.49 -2.19
C GLU A 45 -5.16 -5.22 -3.29
N ALA A 46 -6.49 -5.12 -3.28
CA ALA A 46 -7.33 -5.80 -4.26
C ALA A 46 -7.20 -5.18 -5.67
N TYR A 47 -7.17 -3.84 -5.76
CA TYR A 47 -6.85 -3.14 -7.01
C TYR A 47 -5.44 -3.50 -7.51
N GLY A 48 -4.43 -3.46 -6.64
CA GLY A 48 -3.05 -3.83 -6.97
C GLY A 48 -2.93 -5.27 -7.46
N LYS A 49 -3.65 -6.22 -6.84
CA LYS A 49 -3.73 -7.62 -7.31
C LYS A 49 -4.35 -7.72 -8.70
N CYS A 50 -5.46 -7.04 -8.94
CA CYS A 50 -6.12 -7.07 -10.24
C CYS A 50 -5.19 -6.53 -11.34
N VAL A 51 -4.52 -5.41 -11.08
CA VAL A 51 -3.57 -4.81 -12.02
C VAL A 51 -2.36 -5.71 -12.22
N ALA A 52 -1.80 -6.30 -11.16
CA ALA A 52 -0.64 -7.18 -11.26
C ALA A 52 -0.96 -8.46 -12.05
N SER A 53 -2.11 -9.07 -11.80
CA SER A 53 -2.55 -10.26 -12.53
C SER A 53 -2.80 -9.99 -14.01
N ASN A 54 -3.32 -8.80 -14.34
CA ASN A 54 -3.67 -8.42 -15.70
C ASN A 54 -2.66 -7.46 -16.34
N TYR A 55 -1.46 -7.28 -15.78
CA TYR A 55 -0.54 -6.19 -16.15
C TYR A 55 -0.21 -6.15 -17.66
N GLN A 56 -0.22 -7.30 -18.32
CA GLN A 56 0.08 -7.45 -19.74
C GLN A 56 -1.13 -7.17 -20.66
N THR A 57 -2.35 -7.32 -20.15
CA THR A 57 -3.61 -7.22 -20.90
C THR A 57 -4.57 -6.22 -20.25
N ILE A 58 -4.03 -5.28 -19.46
CA ILE A 58 -4.87 -4.34 -18.73
C ILE A 58 -5.42 -3.33 -19.73
N GLU A 59 -6.74 -3.27 -19.80
CA GLU A 59 -7.46 -2.30 -20.61
C GLU A 59 -8.24 -1.35 -19.69
N LYS A 60 -8.69 -0.24 -20.25
CA LYS A 60 -9.60 0.65 -19.56
C LYS A 60 -10.84 -0.17 -19.17
N ASP A 61 -11.20 -0.13 -17.89
CA ASP A 61 -12.32 -0.87 -17.25
C ASP A 61 -11.96 -2.25 -16.62
N SER A 62 -10.82 -2.87 -16.96
CA SER A 62 -10.48 -4.24 -16.48
C SER A 62 -10.48 -4.40 -14.95
N CYS A 63 -10.06 -3.38 -14.20
CA CYS A 63 -10.05 -3.36 -12.74
C CYS A 63 -10.95 -2.26 -12.16
N LYS A 64 -11.97 -1.82 -12.91
CA LYS A 64 -12.79 -0.66 -12.53
C LYS A 64 -13.54 -0.86 -11.24
N LYS A 65 -14.12 -2.04 -11.01
CA LYS A 65 -14.86 -2.33 -9.77
C LYS A 65 -13.98 -2.14 -8.53
N GLU A 66 -12.74 -2.64 -8.57
CA GLU A 66 -11.78 -2.49 -7.48
C GLU A 66 -11.31 -1.04 -7.34
N PHE A 67 -11.11 -0.37 -8.48
CA PHE A 67 -10.75 1.04 -8.52
C PHE A 67 -11.85 1.95 -7.96
N GLU A 68 -13.12 1.69 -8.25
CA GLU A 68 -14.26 2.47 -7.73
C GLU A 68 -14.38 2.32 -6.22
N ASN A 69 -14.26 1.11 -5.68
CA ASN A 69 -14.26 0.88 -4.24
C ASN A 69 -13.07 1.58 -3.56
N PHE A 70 -11.87 1.46 -4.15
CA PHE A 70 -10.68 2.15 -3.68
C PHE A 70 -10.87 3.68 -3.71
N LYS A 71 -11.39 4.20 -4.83
CA LYS A 71 -11.69 5.62 -5.03
C LYS A 71 -12.70 6.12 -3.99
N GLN A 72 -13.79 5.40 -3.74
CA GLN A 72 -14.79 5.78 -2.74
C GLN A 72 -14.17 5.88 -1.35
N CYS A 73 -13.39 4.88 -0.95
CA CYS A 73 -12.73 4.89 0.36
C CYS A 73 -11.77 6.08 0.49
N VAL A 74 -10.92 6.30 -0.51
CA VAL A 74 -9.96 7.41 -0.52
C VAL A 74 -10.67 8.76 -0.50
N GLN A 75 -11.74 8.93 -1.29
CA GLN A 75 -12.52 10.17 -1.33
C GLN A 75 -13.19 10.46 0.01
N GLN A 76 -13.69 9.43 0.70
CA GLN A 76 -14.27 9.58 2.03
C GLN A 76 -13.21 9.98 3.06
N CYS A 77 -12.02 9.38 3.02
CA CYS A 77 -10.96 9.66 3.99
C CYS A 77 -10.21 10.99 3.74
N VAL A 78 -10.03 11.38 2.48
CA VAL A 78 -9.34 12.62 2.09
C VAL A 78 -10.31 13.80 1.98
N GLY A 79 -11.62 13.54 1.89
CA GLY A 79 -12.67 14.57 1.85
C GLY A 79 -12.68 15.42 0.59
N LYS A 80 -11.96 15.00 -0.47
CA LYS A 80 -11.81 15.74 -1.72
C LYS A 80 -12.29 14.89 -2.89
N LYS A 81 -13.40 15.30 -3.49
CA LYS A 81 -14.03 14.64 -4.64
C LYS A 81 -13.33 15.13 -5.92
N TRP A 82 -12.77 14.20 -6.68
CA TRP A 82 -12.02 14.42 -7.93
C TRP A 82 -12.81 13.82 -9.09
#